data_AF-T1BG57-F1
#
_entry.id   AF-T1BG57-F1
#
_cell.length_a   1.000
_cell.length_b   1.000
_cell.length_c   1.000
_cell.angle_alpha   90.00
_cell.angle_beta   90.00
_cell.angle_gamma   90.00
#
_symmetry.space_group_name_H-M   'P 1'
#
loop_
_entity.id
_entity.type
_entity.pdbx_description
1 polymer ?
#
loop_
_entity_poly.entity_id
_entity_poly.type
_entity_poly.pdbx_seq_one_letter_code
_entity_poly.pdbx_strand_id
1 'polypeptide(L)'
;MVVSLGMMLISCALPSSGFYRYFMPLIADSIYYAGQFSAYHPLINAMPGRLVPSKDYHGWLLRDFYLGFPPGGGAHHSYLQVFEAWARPLAFWSLFIIPMFGAIIFFSVLSRKQWVQRERLAFPLAIIPLEMMADPQPGHRLNDLWRNKVLWIGAAFSLGIDMYNGSIL
;
A
#
# COMPACT_ATOMS: atom_id res chain seq x y z
N MET A 1 18.32 8.69 -12.13
CA MET A 1 16.93 9.18 -12.12
C MET A 1 15.90 8.10 -12.49
N VAL A 2 15.97 7.47 -13.67
CA VAL A 2 15.01 6.39 -14.03
C VAL A 2 15.18 5.16 -13.15
N VAL A 3 16.43 4.73 -12.92
CA VAL A 3 16.73 3.58 -12.04
C VAL A 3 16.31 3.87 -10.60
N SER A 4 16.57 5.07 -10.09
CA SER A 4 16.17 5.48 -8.73
C SER A 4 14.66 5.60 -8.57
N LEU A 5 13.93 6.10 -9.58
CA LEU A 5 12.46 6.13 -9.60
C LEU A 5 11.88 4.72 -9.68
N GLY A 6 12.44 3.85 -10.50
CA GLY A 6 12.04 2.43 -10.59
C GLY A 6 12.24 1.71 -9.26
N MET A 7 13.40 1.89 -8.63
CA MET A 7 13.68 1.33 -7.30
C MET A 7 12.74 1.89 -6.22
N MET A 8 12.44 3.20 -6.20
CA MET A 8 11.48 3.78 -5.27
C MET A 8 10.04 3.30 -5.50
N LEU A 9 9.59 3.20 -6.76
CA LEU A 9 8.25 2.72 -7.10
C LEU A 9 8.06 1.26 -6.69
N ILE A 10 9.04 0.40 -6.99
CA ILE A 10 8.99 -1.02 -6.63
C ILE A 10 9.06 -1.19 -5.11
N SER A 11 9.96 -0.48 -4.43
CA SER A 11 10.11 -0.56 -2.96
C SER A 11 8.97 0.09 -2.17
N CYS A 12 8.21 1.02 -2.74
CA CYS A 12 7.06 1.64 -2.08
C CYS A 12 5.75 0.87 -2.38
N ALA A 13 5.53 0.49 -3.64
CA ALA A 13 4.27 -0.10 -4.08
C ALA A 13 4.09 -1.55 -3.61
N LEU A 14 5.16 -2.35 -3.55
CA LEU A 14 5.08 -3.76 -3.15
C LEU A 14 4.93 -3.96 -1.63
N PRO A 15 5.78 -3.36 -0.76
CA PRO A 15 5.80 -3.70 0.67
C PRO A 15 4.95 -2.78 1.56
N SER A 16 4.75 -1.50 1.22
CA SER A 16 4.37 -0.49 2.22
C SER A 16 2.88 -0.11 2.24
N SER A 17 2.25 0.20 1.11
CA SER A 17 0.91 0.82 1.14
C SER A 17 -0.12 0.24 0.18
N GLY A 18 0.29 -0.24 -0.99
CA GLY A 18 -0.63 -0.63 -2.06
C GLY A 18 -0.84 -2.14 -2.13
N PHE A 19 0.18 -2.86 -2.58
CA PHE A 19 -0.02 -4.24 -3.00
C PHE A 19 -0.30 -5.17 -1.81
N TYR A 20 0.63 -5.37 -0.88
CA TYR A 20 0.41 -6.27 0.26
C TYR A 20 -0.83 -5.89 1.10
N ARG A 21 -1.02 -4.59 1.35
CA ARG A 21 -2.10 -4.06 2.21
C ARG A 21 -3.50 -4.31 1.64
N TYR A 22 -3.69 -4.21 0.33
CA TYR A 22 -5.00 -4.40 -0.29
C TYR A 22 -5.17 -5.79 -0.89
N PHE A 23 -4.14 -6.33 -1.52
CA PHE A 23 -4.25 -7.54 -2.33
C PHE A 23 -4.50 -8.81 -1.50
N MET A 24 -3.77 -8.97 -0.39
CA MET A 24 -3.93 -10.14 0.49
C MET A 24 -5.35 -10.17 1.09
N PRO A 25 -5.84 -9.09 1.73
CA PRO A 25 -7.23 -9.01 2.17
C PRO A 25 -8.24 -9.12 1.04
N LEU A 26 -8.04 -8.49 -0.12
CA LEU A 26 -8.97 -8.57 -1.25
C LEU A 26 -9.29 -10.03 -1.65
N ILE A 27 -8.27 -10.88 -1.67
CA ILE A 27 -8.43 -12.30 -1.99
C ILE A 27 -9.07 -13.05 -0.81
N ALA A 28 -8.59 -12.83 0.41
CA ALA A 28 -9.04 -13.55 1.59
C ALA A 28 -10.47 -13.15 2.03
N ASP A 29 -10.80 -11.86 2.01
CA ASP A 29 -12.07 -11.28 2.44
C ASP A 29 -13.23 -11.89 1.67
N SER A 30 -13.09 -12.01 0.34
CA SER A 30 -14.14 -12.56 -0.52
C SER A 30 -14.58 -13.97 -0.11
N ILE A 31 -13.66 -14.77 0.45
CA ILE A 31 -13.88 -16.15 0.87
C ILE A 31 -14.30 -16.19 2.34
N TYR A 32 -13.70 -15.33 3.17
CA TYR A 32 -14.07 -15.20 4.58
C TYR A 32 -15.52 -14.73 4.74
N TYR A 33 -15.94 -13.71 3.99
CA TYR A 33 -17.32 -13.22 4.01
C TYR A 33 -18.32 -14.19 3.41
N ALA A 34 -17.90 -15.05 2.49
CA ALA A 34 -18.77 -16.12 1.98
C ALA A 34 -19.17 -17.11 3.09
N GLY A 35 -18.36 -17.28 4.14
CA GLY A 35 -18.74 -18.08 5.32
C GLY A 35 -19.81 -17.42 6.20
N GLN A 36 -19.98 -16.10 6.10
CA GLN A 36 -21.00 -15.35 6.85
C GLN A 36 -22.25 -15.08 6.00
N PHE A 37 -22.09 -14.93 4.69
CA PHE A 37 -23.13 -14.51 3.77
C PHE A 37 -23.23 -15.48 2.58
N SER A 38 -24.35 -16.22 2.50
CA SER A 38 -24.59 -17.21 1.44
C SER A 38 -24.65 -16.62 0.02
N ALA A 39 -24.88 -15.30 -0.10
CA ALA A 39 -24.92 -14.59 -1.37
C ALA A 39 -23.62 -14.70 -2.19
N TYR A 40 -22.48 -14.95 -1.54
CA TYR A 40 -21.19 -15.05 -2.23
C TYR A 40 -20.84 -16.48 -2.70
N HIS A 41 -21.60 -17.51 -2.29
CA HIS A 41 -21.31 -18.90 -2.69
C HIS A 41 -21.27 -19.10 -4.22
N PRO A 42 -22.19 -18.55 -5.03
CA PRO A 42 -22.13 -18.71 -6.49
C PRO A 42 -20.84 -18.13 -7.08
N LEU A 43 -20.40 -16.98 -6.56
CA LEU A 43 -19.19 -16.30 -6.99
C LEU A 43 -17.95 -17.15 -6.68
N ILE A 44 -17.80 -17.64 -5.45
CA ILE A 44 -16.60 -18.42 -5.07
C ILE A 44 -16.57 -19.81 -5.74
N ASN A 45 -17.74 -20.42 -5.96
CA ASN A 45 -17.84 -21.65 -6.73
C ASN A 45 -17.37 -21.45 -8.18
N ALA A 46 -17.73 -20.33 -8.81
CA ALA A 46 -17.30 -19.97 -10.16
C ALA A 46 -15.83 -19.55 -10.26
N MET A 47 -15.23 -19.02 -9.18
CA MET A 47 -13.82 -18.58 -9.21
C MET A 47 -12.86 -19.76 -9.41
N PRO A 48 -11.81 -19.64 -10.24
CA PRO A 48 -10.77 -20.66 -10.34
C PRO A 48 -10.01 -20.83 -9.02
N GLY A 49 -9.83 -22.06 -8.55
CA GLY A 49 -9.10 -22.36 -7.31
C GLY A 49 -7.62 -21.97 -7.31
N ARG A 50 -7.07 -21.56 -8.46
CA ARG A 50 -5.68 -21.07 -8.60
C ARG A 50 -5.52 -19.60 -8.22
N LEU A 51 -6.61 -18.84 -8.18
CA LEU A 51 -6.59 -17.40 -7.86
C LEU A 51 -6.61 -17.13 -6.35
N VAL A 52 -7.04 -18.13 -5.58
CA VAL A 52 -7.32 -18.03 -4.15
C VAL A 52 -6.54 -19.11 -3.38
N PRO A 53 -6.19 -18.87 -2.11
CA PRO A 53 -5.42 -19.83 -1.32
C PRO A 53 -6.26 -21.05 -0.88
N SER A 54 -7.57 -20.88 -0.70
CA SER A 54 -8.53 -21.96 -0.41
C SER A 54 -9.93 -21.54 -0.83
N LYS A 55 -10.80 -22.50 -1.17
CA LYS A 55 -12.25 -22.26 -1.36
C LYS A 55 -13.08 -22.62 -0.13
N ASP A 56 -12.43 -23.16 0.90
CA ASP A 56 -13.09 -23.53 2.14
C ASP A 56 -13.32 -22.29 3.02
N TYR A 57 -14.57 -21.84 3.08
CA TYR A 57 -14.99 -20.64 3.82
C TYR A 57 -14.81 -20.76 5.33
N HIS A 58 -14.92 -21.98 5.87
CA HIS A 58 -14.74 -22.27 7.29
C HIS A 58 -13.37 -22.87 7.59
N GLY A 59 -12.47 -22.84 6.60
CA GLY A 59 -11.15 -23.41 6.69
C GLY A 59 -10.27 -22.70 7.71
N TRP A 60 -9.37 -23.46 8.32
CA TRP A 60 -8.36 -22.96 9.25
C TRP A 60 -7.51 -21.84 8.66
N LEU A 61 -7.23 -21.87 7.35
CA LEU A 61 -6.32 -20.94 6.68
C LEU A 61 -6.79 -19.47 6.74
N LEU A 62 -8.08 -19.22 6.47
CA LEU A 62 -8.64 -17.86 6.51
C LEU A 62 -8.78 -17.38 7.96
N ARG A 63 -9.23 -18.28 8.84
CA ARG A 63 -9.34 -17.98 10.28
C ARG A 63 -8.01 -17.57 10.87
N ASP A 64 -6.97 -18.36 10.65
CA ASP A 64 -5.63 -18.12 11.21
C ASP A 64 -4.96 -16.89 10.55
N PHE A 65 -5.32 -16.55 9.31
CA PHE A 65 -4.89 -15.32 8.63
C PHE A 65 -5.44 -14.05 9.30
N TYR A 66 -6.74 -14.03 9.67
CA TYR A 66 -7.36 -12.86 10.30
C TYR A 66 -7.21 -12.81 11.82
N LEU A 67 -7.38 -13.95 12.50
CA LEU A 67 -7.39 -14.02 13.97
C LEU A 67 -6.01 -14.24 14.56
N GLY A 68 -5.02 -14.56 13.72
CA GLY A 68 -3.70 -14.97 14.17
C GLY A 68 -3.69 -16.35 14.84
N PHE A 69 -2.50 -16.83 15.16
CA PHE A 69 -2.35 -18.11 15.84
C PHE A 69 -2.74 -18.00 17.33
N PRO A 70 -3.46 -18.99 17.88
CA PRO A 70 -3.87 -18.95 19.28
C PRO A 70 -2.64 -18.84 20.21
N PRO A 71 -2.65 -17.93 21.20
CA PRO A 71 -1.58 -17.82 22.17
C PRO A 71 -1.53 -19.11 23.01
N GLY A 72 -0.40 -19.82 22.96
CA GLY A 72 -0.20 -21.08 23.68
C GLY A 72 0.19 -22.29 22.82
N GLY A 73 0.45 -22.12 21.52
CA GLY A 73 0.98 -23.20 20.67
C GLY A 73 -0.06 -24.22 20.22
N GLY A 74 -1.35 -23.91 20.35
CA GLY A 74 -2.46 -24.74 19.84
C GLY A 74 -2.68 -24.62 18.33
N ALA A 75 -1.78 -23.98 17.60
CA ALA A 75 -1.82 -23.97 16.15
C ALA A 75 -1.55 -25.40 15.65
N HIS A 76 -2.59 -26.09 15.18
CA HIS A 76 -2.42 -27.37 14.47
C HIS A 76 -1.59 -27.21 13.18
N HIS A 77 -1.43 -25.97 12.69
CA HIS A 77 -0.77 -25.65 11.43
C HIS A 77 0.44 -24.73 11.65
N SER A 78 1.59 -25.11 11.08
CA SER A 78 2.81 -24.32 11.11
C SER A 78 2.72 -23.13 10.13
N TYR A 79 3.46 -22.06 10.40
CA TYR A 79 3.62 -20.91 9.49
C TYR A 79 3.97 -21.35 8.06
N LEU A 80 4.77 -22.41 7.91
CA LEU A 80 5.14 -22.99 6.62
C LEU A 80 3.92 -23.42 5.79
N GLN A 81 2.90 -24.02 6.41
CA GLN A 81 1.70 -24.49 5.72
C GLN A 81 0.84 -23.33 5.21
N VAL A 82 0.79 -22.24 5.98
CA VAL A 82 0.13 -21.00 5.54
C VAL A 82 0.86 -20.45 4.32
N PHE A 83 2.19 -20.28 4.39
CA PHE A 83 2.97 -19.78 3.25
C PHE A 83 2.84 -20.67 2.01
N GLU A 84 2.83 -22.00 2.17
CA GLU A 84 2.68 -22.94 1.06
C GLU A 84 1.32 -22.79 0.38
N ALA A 85 0.23 -22.63 1.15
CA ALA A 85 -1.10 -22.42 0.61
C ALA A 85 -1.19 -21.10 -0.20
N TRP A 86 -0.47 -20.06 0.23
CA TRP A 86 -0.39 -18.78 -0.46
C TRP A 86 0.60 -18.74 -1.63
N ALA A 87 1.59 -19.65 -1.66
CA ALA A 87 2.61 -19.66 -2.72
C ALA A 87 2.01 -19.87 -4.11
N ARG A 88 1.00 -20.75 -4.24
CA ARG A 88 0.31 -21.04 -5.50
C ARG A 88 -0.44 -19.83 -6.08
N PRO A 89 -1.36 -19.17 -5.36
CA PRO A 89 -2.04 -17.99 -5.87
C PRO A 89 -1.05 -16.84 -6.13
N LEU A 90 -0.05 -16.63 -5.26
CA LEU A 90 0.97 -15.60 -5.48
C LEU A 90 1.78 -15.83 -6.76
N ALA A 91 2.14 -17.08 -7.05
CA ALA A 91 2.84 -17.43 -8.29
C ALA A 91 1.97 -17.20 -9.54
N PHE A 92 0.67 -17.45 -9.45
CA PHE A 92 -0.25 -17.17 -10.56
C PHE A 92 -0.42 -15.66 -10.79
N TRP A 93 -0.62 -14.92 -9.71
CA TRP A 93 -0.80 -13.47 -9.77
C TRP A 93 0.48 -12.73 -10.16
N SER A 94 1.66 -13.24 -9.82
CA SER A 94 2.93 -12.63 -10.24
C SER A 94 3.09 -12.58 -11.76
N LEU A 95 2.54 -13.55 -12.49
CA LEU A 95 2.50 -13.56 -13.96
C LEU A 95 1.74 -12.37 -14.54
N PHE A 96 0.75 -11.83 -13.81
CA PHE A 96 0.01 -10.65 -14.21
C PHE A 96 0.66 -9.36 -13.67
N ILE A 97 1.08 -9.38 -12.41
CA ILE A 97 1.59 -8.21 -11.70
C ILE A 97 2.93 -7.75 -12.26
N ILE A 98 3.86 -8.67 -12.54
CA ILE A 98 5.20 -8.31 -13.02
C ILE A 98 5.12 -7.56 -14.36
N PRO A 99 4.41 -8.07 -15.40
CA PRO A 99 4.23 -7.32 -16.64
C PRO A 99 3.48 -6.00 -16.45
N MET A 100 2.48 -5.95 -15.57
CA MET A 100 1.72 -4.72 -15.27
C MET A 100 2.65 -3.62 -14.73
N PHE A 101 3.48 -3.93 -13.73
CA PHE A 101 4.47 -2.99 -13.21
C PHE A 101 5.53 -2.65 -14.27
N GLY A 102 5.94 -3.62 -15.09
CA GLY A 102 6.80 -3.39 -16.25
C GLY A 102 6.22 -2.35 -17.23
N ALA A 103 4.92 -2.45 -17.53
CA ALA A 103 4.21 -1.49 -18.39
C ALA A 103 4.13 -0.10 -17.75
N ILE A 104 3.87 0.00 -16.45
CA ILE A 104 3.88 1.28 -15.71
C ILE A 104 5.25 1.95 -15.79
N ILE A 105 6.33 1.18 -15.60
CA ILE A 105 7.70 1.69 -15.72
C ILE A 105 7.98 2.13 -17.16
N PHE A 106 7.62 1.31 -18.15
CA PHE A 106 7.79 1.64 -19.56
C PHE A 106 7.08 2.95 -19.93
N PHE A 107 5.82 3.11 -19.50
CA PHE A 107 5.05 4.33 -19.68
C PHE A 107 5.71 5.52 -18.97
N SER A 108 6.19 5.36 -17.75
CA SER A 108 6.90 6.40 -17.00
C SER A 108 8.16 6.88 -17.74
N VAL A 109 8.91 5.96 -18.36
CA VAL A 109 10.11 6.29 -19.14
C VAL A 109 9.76 7.01 -20.43
N LEU A 110 8.70 6.58 -21.12
CA LEU A 110 8.23 7.23 -22.34
C LEU A 110 7.78 8.66 -22.07
N SER A 111 6.92 8.84 -21.06
CA SER A 111 6.41 10.15 -20.64
C SER A 111 7.50 11.06 -20.10
N ARG A 112 8.61 10.51 -19.57
CA ARG A 112 9.74 11.32 -19.05
C ARG A 112 10.27 12.32 -20.08
N LYS A 113 10.47 11.91 -21.33
CA LYS A 113 11.01 12.82 -22.35
C LYS A 113 10.04 13.98 -22.63
N GLN A 114 8.76 13.66 -22.71
CA GLN A 114 7.69 14.62 -22.97
C GLN A 114 7.51 15.60 -21.80
N TRP A 115 7.53 15.10 -20.57
CA TRP A 115 7.44 15.90 -19.35
C TRP A 115 8.61 16.86 -19.15
N VAL A 116 9.85 16.38 -19.34
CA VAL A 116 11.05 17.21 -19.13
C VAL A 116 11.19 18.28 -20.21
N GLN A 117 10.90 17.95 -21.47
CA GLN A 117 11.20 18.84 -22.60
C GLN A 117 10.04 19.78 -22.97
N ARG A 118 8.78 19.36 -22.80
CA ARG A 118 7.61 20.15 -23.22
C ARG A 118 6.82 20.75 -22.08
N GLU A 119 6.65 20.03 -20.97
CA GLU A 119 5.71 20.47 -19.92
C GLU A 119 6.35 21.29 -18.80
N ARG A 120 7.70 21.34 -18.69
CA ARG A 120 8.43 22.03 -17.59
C ARG A 120 7.63 21.97 -16.28
N LEU A 121 7.20 20.76 -15.92
CA LEU A 121 6.30 20.58 -14.79
C LEU A 121 7.04 21.14 -13.58
N ALA A 122 6.63 22.31 -13.10
CA ALA A 122 7.16 22.87 -11.87
C ALA A 122 6.95 21.77 -10.84
N PHE A 123 8.02 21.21 -10.27
CA PHE A 123 7.91 20.11 -9.31
C PHE A 123 7.39 20.70 -8.00
N PRO A 124 6.07 20.80 -7.77
CA PRO A 124 5.54 21.62 -6.68
C PRO A 124 5.90 20.95 -5.34
N LEU A 125 5.99 19.63 -5.35
CA LEU A 125 6.49 18.79 -4.27
C LEU A 125 7.94 19.07 -3.88
N ALA A 126 8.78 19.57 -4.79
CA ALA A 126 10.16 19.94 -4.46
C ALA A 126 10.26 21.37 -3.90
N ILE A 127 9.24 22.22 -4.12
CA ILE A 127 9.22 23.61 -3.65
C ILE A 127 9.20 23.65 -2.13
N ILE A 128 8.37 22.83 -1.47
CA ILE A 128 8.28 22.81 0.00
C ILE A 128 9.62 22.45 0.66
N PRO A 129 10.32 21.34 0.30
CA PRO A 129 11.65 21.06 0.84
C PRO A 129 12.67 22.15 0.54
N LEU A 130 12.64 22.74 -0.66
CA LEU A 130 13.56 23.82 -1.04
C LEU A 130 13.29 25.08 -0.21
N GLU A 131 12.04 25.44 0.03
CA GLU A 131 11.67 26.53 0.93
C GLU A 131 11.94 26.21 2.40
N MET A 132 12.00 24.95 2.81
CA MET A 132 12.44 24.60 4.18
C MET A 132 13.96 24.74 4.34
N MET A 133 14.72 24.52 3.27
CA MET A 133 16.19 24.60 3.23
C MET A 133 16.73 25.99 2.83
N ALA A 134 15.88 26.94 2.42
CA ALA A 134 16.37 28.24 1.98
C ALA A 134 17.02 29.02 3.14
N ASP A 135 18.02 29.83 2.81
CA ASP A 135 18.80 30.57 3.81
C ASP A 135 17.93 31.64 4.50
N PRO A 136 18.13 31.86 5.82
CA PRO A 136 17.43 32.93 6.54
C PRO A 136 17.80 34.31 5.99
N GLN A 137 16.84 35.24 5.96
CA GLN A 137 17.13 36.64 5.65
C GLN A 137 18.15 37.24 6.65
N PRO A 138 18.98 38.24 6.24
CA PRO A 138 19.95 38.86 7.12
C PRO A 138 19.31 39.38 8.41
N GLY A 139 19.77 38.88 9.57
CA GLY A 139 19.21 39.24 10.89
C GLY A 139 18.16 38.27 11.45
N HIS A 140 17.84 37.19 10.74
CA HIS A 140 16.94 36.13 11.22
C HIS A 140 17.67 34.78 11.36
N ARG A 141 17.28 33.99 12.36
CA ARG A 141 17.83 32.64 12.62
C ARG A 141 17.08 31.52 11.90
N LEU A 142 15.83 31.79 11.49
CA LEU A 142 14.93 30.84 10.87
C LEU A 142 14.41 31.41 9.56
N ASN A 143 14.17 30.53 8.59
CA ASN A 143 13.61 30.88 7.29
C ASN A 143 12.12 31.30 7.41
N ASP A 144 11.63 32.08 6.46
CA ASP A 144 10.30 32.71 6.45
C ASP A 144 9.16 31.69 6.48
N LEU A 145 9.34 30.51 5.88
CA LEU A 145 8.37 29.42 5.94
C LEU A 145 8.13 28.93 7.38
N TRP A 146 9.18 28.80 8.18
CA TRP A 146 9.07 28.41 9.60
C TRP A 146 8.50 29.51 10.49
N ARG A 147 8.53 30.77 10.04
CA ARG A 147 7.95 31.92 10.73
C ARG A 147 6.49 32.16 10.34
N ASN A 148 5.98 31.48 9.32
CA ASN A 148 4.62 31.67 8.83
C ASN A 148 3.60 31.14 9.85
N LYS A 149 2.85 32.06 10.47
CA LYS A 149 1.81 31.72 11.47
C LYS A 149 0.68 30.87 10.88
N VAL A 150 0.34 31.06 9.59
CA VAL A 150 -0.72 30.30 8.92
C VAL A 150 -0.33 28.83 8.80
N LEU A 151 0.95 28.54 8.52
CA LEU A 151 1.48 27.18 8.47
C LEU A 151 1.31 26.46 9.82
N TRP A 152 1.63 27.14 10.93
CA TRP A 152 1.48 26.57 12.27
C TRP A 152 0.02 26.40 12.69
N ILE A 153 -0.88 27.32 12.31
CA ILE A 153 -2.32 27.18 12.56
C ILE A 153 -2.88 25.96 11.81
N GLY A 154 -2.52 25.78 10.54
CA GLY A 154 -2.92 24.61 9.76
C GLY A 154 -2.37 23.30 10.32
N ALA A 155 -1.09 23.28 10.72
CA ALA A 155 -0.48 22.12 11.35
C ALA A 155 -1.16 21.74 12.69
N ALA A 156 -1.41 22.74 13.55
CA ALA A 156 -2.10 22.53 14.81
C ALA A 156 -3.54 22.04 14.62
N PHE A 157 -4.24 22.54 13.59
CA PHE A 157 -5.59 22.10 13.25
C PHE A 157 -5.62 20.63 12.82
N SER A 158 -4.76 20.22 11.89
CA SER A 158 -4.67 18.81 11.46
C SER A 158 -4.30 17.88 12.60
N LEU A 159 -3.31 18.25 13.42
CA LEU A 159 -2.93 17.49 14.60
C LEU A 159 -4.08 17.38 15.61
N GLY A 160 -4.83 18.45 15.82
CA GLY A 160 -6.00 18.45 16.70
C GLY A 160 -7.09 17.47 16.23
N ILE A 161 -7.35 17.42 14.92
CA ILE A 161 -8.29 16.45 14.34
C ILE A 161 -7.80 15.02 14.54
N ASP A 162 -6.54 14.73 14.23
CA ASP A 162 -5.99 13.38 14.36
C ASP A 162 -5.97 12.90 15.83
N MET A 163 -5.67 13.78 16.78
CA MET A 163 -5.74 13.48 18.21
C MET A 163 -7.17 13.24 18.69
N TYR A 164 -8.14 13.99 18.17
CA TYR A 164 -9.55 13.76 18.48
C TYR A 164 -10.01 12.41 17.92
N ASN A 165 -9.67 12.11 16.66
CA ASN A 165 -10.07 10.87 16.01
C ASN A 165 -9.39 9.63 16.64
N GLY A 166 -8.12 9.77 17.04
CA GLY A 166 -7.35 8.72 17.72
C GLY A 166 -7.76 8.47 19.18
N SER A 167 -8.52 9.36 19.81
CA SER A 167 -9.07 9.14 21.17
C SER A 167 -10.46 8.50 21.17
N ILE A 168 -11.07 8.31 20.00
CA ILE A 168 -12.40 7.71 19.80
C ILE A 168 -12.31 6.24 19.31
N LEU A 169 -11.10 5.75 19.00
CA LEU A 169 -10.79 4.35 18.67
C LEU A 169 -10.17 3.62 19.86
#